data_AF-A0A4V1ZS81-F1
#
_entry.id   AF-A0A4V1ZS81-F1
#
_cell.length_a   1.000
_cell.length_b   1.000
_cell.length_c   1.000
_cell.angle_alpha   90.00
_cell.angle_beta   90.00
_cell.angle_gamma   90.00
#
_symmetry.space_group_name_H-M   'P 1'
#
loop_
_entity.id
_entity.type
_entity.pdbx_description
1 polymer ?
#
loop_
_entity_poly.entity_id
_entity_poly.type
_entity_poly.pdbx_seq_one_letter_code
_entity_poly.pdbx_strand_id
1 'polypeptide(L)'
;MISHDSLTLEWLNEVSLKNRKADKILVEKVIRALLLLEGLVKGELEFIFKGGTALMLLNDSTKRLSIDIDVIVSDQTQDLEAIFDHLISEQGFIRYEIQERNTNSNIEKAHYKFYYTPVHQTNIAEDYVLLDILFEEPHYFNIVNQLINSSFLIQEDL
;
A
#
# COMPACT_ATOMS: atom_id res chain seq x y z
N MET A 1 -6.02 -10.75 -8.91
CA MET A 1 -4.95 -9.73 -8.96
C MET A 1 -5.61 -8.38 -9.15
N ILE A 2 -5.00 -7.31 -8.66
CA ILE A 2 -5.50 -5.96 -8.88
C ILE A 2 -5.26 -5.58 -10.33
N SER A 3 -6.33 -5.25 -11.06
CA SER A 3 -6.21 -4.82 -12.44
C SER A 3 -5.60 -3.42 -12.53
N HIS A 4 -4.73 -3.21 -13.52
CA HIS A 4 -4.22 -1.88 -13.87
C HIS A 4 -5.34 -0.90 -14.28
N ASP A 5 -6.52 -1.40 -14.68
CA ASP A 5 -7.68 -0.56 -14.98
C ASP A 5 -8.15 0.22 -13.73
N SER A 6 -7.79 -0.24 -12.53
CA SER A 6 -7.97 0.49 -11.27
C SER A 6 -7.24 1.84 -11.23
N LEU A 7 -6.29 2.08 -12.14
CA LEU A 7 -5.53 3.33 -12.23
C LEU A 7 -5.96 4.20 -13.40
N THR A 8 -7.13 3.97 -14.00
CA THR A 8 -7.64 4.86 -15.06
C THR A 8 -8.32 6.10 -14.48
N LEU A 9 -8.27 7.23 -15.19
CA LEU A 9 -9.01 8.44 -14.80
C LEU A 9 -10.52 8.16 -14.66
N GLU A 10 -11.07 7.33 -15.54
CA GLU A 10 -12.46 6.90 -15.51
C GLU A 10 -12.79 6.21 -14.19
N TRP A 11 -12.01 5.20 -13.80
CA TRP A 11 -12.21 4.49 -12.55
C TRP A 11 -12.03 5.39 -11.32
N LEU A 12 -10.98 6.23 -11.29
CA LEU A 12 -10.76 7.18 -10.20
C LEU A 12 -11.97 8.13 -10.02
N ASN A 13 -12.58 8.58 -11.12
CA ASN A 13 -13.79 9.38 -11.08
C ASN A 13 -14.98 8.59 -10.52
N GLU A 14 -15.16 7.35 -10.95
CA GLU A 14 -16.24 6.48 -10.50
C GLU A 14 -16.14 6.19 -8.99
N VAL A 15 -14.97 5.77 -8.51
CA VAL A 15 -14.73 5.47 -7.09
C VAL A 15 -14.89 6.72 -6.24
N SER A 16 -14.40 7.88 -6.71
CA SER A 16 -14.63 9.17 -6.03
C SER A 16 -16.12 9.43 -5.84
N LEU A 17 -16.94 9.29 -6.88
CA LEU A 17 -18.38 9.51 -6.82
C LEU A 17 -19.09 8.54 -5.86
N LYS A 18 -18.74 7.25 -5.92
CA LYS A 18 -19.29 6.21 -5.00
C LYS A 18 -18.93 6.48 -3.54
N ASN A 19 -17.81 7.16 -3.29
CA ASN A 19 -17.27 7.44 -1.96
C ASN A 19 -17.42 8.90 -1.53
N ARG A 20 -18.66 9.42 -1.63
CA ARG A 20 -19.02 10.78 -1.17
C ARG A 20 -18.20 11.89 -1.82
N LYS A 21 -17.84 11.73 -3.10
CA LYS A 21 -16.97 12.66 -3.83
C LYS A 21 -15.61 12.81 -3.16
N ALA A 22 -15.03 11.69 -2.71
CA ALA A 22 -13.70 11.66 -2.14
C ALA A 22 -12.69 12.30 -3.11
N ASP A 23 -11.67 12.95 -2.54
CA ASP A 23 -10.58 13.53 -3.33
C ASP A 23 -9.92 12.44 -4.18
N LYS A 24 -9.84 12.68 -5.49
CA LYS A 24 -9.31 11.70 -6.46
C LYS A 24 -7.83 11.42 -6.26
N ILE A 25 -7.07 12.36 -5.71
CA ILE A 25 -5.67 12.17 -5.32
C ILE A 25 -5.61 11.12 -4.20
N LEU A 26 -6.51 11.23 -3.21
CA LEU A 26 -6.58 10.26 -2.12
C LEU A 26 -7.10 8.90 -2.60
N VAL A 27 -8.07 8.88 -3.51
CA VAL A 27 -8.54 7.62 -4.14
C VAL A 27 -7.38 6.93 -4.84
N GLU A 28 -6.61 7.66 -5.66
CA GLU A 28 -5.44 7.09 -6.35
C GLU A 28 -4.41 6.56 -5.35
N LYS A 29 -4.09 7.32 -4.30
CA LYS A 29 -3.17 6.86 -3.24
C LYS A 29 -3.65 5.60 -2.51
N VAL A 30 -4.95 5.45 -2.28
CA VAL A 30 -5.50 4.20 -1.71
C VAL A 30 -5.22 3.02 -2.64
N ILE A 31 -5.49 3.18 -3.94
CA ILE A 31 -5.25 2.12 -4.93
C ILE A 31 -3.75 1.77 -5.02
N ARG A 32 -2.89 2.80 -5.05
CA ARG A 32 -1.42 2.63 -5.03
C ARG A 32 -0.94 1.92 -3.76
N ALA A 33 -1.49 2.24 -2.60
CA ALA A 33 -1.15 1.55 -1.35
C ALA A 33 -1.56 0.06 -1.39
N LEU A 34 -2.72 -0.26 -1.95
CA LEU A 34 -3.17 -1.65 -2.09
C LEU A 34 -2.37 -2.43 -3.15
N LEU A 35 -1.89 -1.78 -4.22
CA LEU A 35 -0.94 -2.36 -5.19
C LEU A 35 0.43 -2.63 -4.55
N LEU A 36 0.92 -1.71 -3.70
CA LEU A 36 2.11 -1.94 -2.88
C LEU A 36 1.92 -3.17 -1.99
N LEU A 37 0.78 -3.28 -1.29
CA LEU A 37 0.47 -4.45 -0.47
C LEU A 37 0.43 -5.75 -1.30
N GLU A 38 -0.19 -5.76 -2.49
CA GLU A 38 -0.19 -6.92 -3.38
C GLU A 38 1.25 -7.29 -3.81
N GLY A 39 2.08 -6.29 -4.11
CA GLY A 39 3.48 -6.48 -4.46
C GLY A 39 4.29 -7.15 -3.35
N LEU A 40 4.08 -6.74 -2.08
CA LEU A 40 4.75 -7.38 -0.94
C LEU A 40 4.36 -8.86 -0.81
N VAL A 41 3.07 -9.18 -1.04
CA VAL A 41 2.59 -10.56 -1.02
C VAL A 41 3.18 -11.37 -2.18
N LYS A 42 3.26 -10.81 -3.39
CA LYS A 42 3.85 -11.47 -4.57
C LYS A 42 5.36 -11.70 -4.42
N GLY A 43 6.05 -10.77 -3.77
CA GLY A 43 7.46 -10.93 -3.40
C GLY A 43 7.70 -11.89 -2.24
N GLU A 44 6.66 -12.60 -1.78
CA GLU A 44 6.72 -13.59 -0.70
C GLU A 44 7.24 -13.03 0.62
N LEU A 45 7.05 -11.72 0.87
CA LEU A 45 7.37 -11.14 2.18
C LEU A 45 6.45 -11.74 3.24
N GLU A 46 7.02 -12.30 4.29
CA GLU A 46 6.29 -12.72 5.48
C GLU A 46 6.08 -11.52 6.41
N PHE A 47 4.83 -11.09 6.57
CA PHE A 47 4.49 -9.93 7.40
C PHE A 47 3.06 -10.00 7.97
N ILE A 48 2.80 -9.21 9.02
CA ILE A 48 1.45 -8.93 9.54
C ILE A 48 1.04 -7.52 9.12
N PHE A 49 -0.04 -7.43 8.35
CA PHE A 49 -0.62 -6.13 7.97
C PHE A 49 -1.41 -5.52 9.12
N LYS A 50 -1.18 -4.23 9.40
CA LYS A 50 -1.84 -3.51 10.50
C LYS A 50 -2.21 -2.08 10.12
N GLY A 51 -2.59 -1.29 11.12
CA GLY A 51 -2.82 0.15 10.97
C GLY A 51 -4.17 0.51 10.35
N GLY A 52 -4.26 1.75 9.88
CA GLY A 52 -5.52 2.34 9.38
C GLY A 52 -6.00 1.68 8.09
N THR A 53 -5.08 1.32 7.20
CA THR A 53 -5.39 0.72 5.89
C THR A 53 -5.86 -0.72 6.05
N ALA A 54 -5.30 -1.49 7.00
CA ALA A 54 -5.83 -2.81 7.34
C ALA A 54 -7.26 -2.74 7.88
N LEU A 55 -7.57 -1.79 8.76
CA LEU A 55 -8.93 -1.57 9.24
C LEU A 55 -9.90 -1.18 8.11
N MET A 56 -9.44 -0.37 7.16
CA MET A 56 -10.21 0.02 5.99
C MET A 56 -10.58 -1.19 5.15
N LEU A 57 -9.61 -2.08 4.90
CA LEU A 57 -9.77 -3.31 4.12
C LEU A 57 -10.71 -4.31 4.83
N LEU A 58 -10.49 -4.58 6.12
CA LEU A 58 -11.28 -5.53 6.90
C LEU A 58 -12.75 -5.14 7.03
N ASN A 59 -13.05 -3.83 7.07
CA ASN A 59 -14.42 -3.33 7.27
C ASN A 59 -15.10 -2.86 5.98
N ASP A 60 -14.42 -2.96 4.82
CA ASP A 60 -14.82 -2.32 3.55
C ASP A 60 -15.35 -0.89 3.76
N SER A 61 -14.67 -0.14 4.63
CA SER A 61 -15.19 1.13 5.15
C SER A 61 -14.54 2.30 4.45
N THR A 62 -15.34 3.18 3.86
CA THR A 62 -14.84 4.36 3.12
C THR A 62 -15.02 5.66 3.89
N LYS A 63 -15.31 5.58 5.21
CA LYS A 63 -15.55 6.74 6.08
C LYS A 63 -14.32 7.64 6.27
N ARG A 64 -13.12 7.03 6.37
CA ARG A 64 -11.82 7.71 6.41
C ARG A 64 -10.87 6.93 5.54
N LEU A 65 -10.31 7.58 4.53
CA LEU A 65 -9.30 6.97 3.67
C LEU A 65 -7.96 6.92 4.39
N SER A 66 -7.27 5.79 4.22
CA SER A 66 -5.91 5.55 4.72
C SER A 66 -5.04 5.15 3.54
N ILE A 67 -3.82 5.69 3.49
CA ILE A 67 -2.94 5.64 2.30
C ILE A 67 -1.56 5.06 2.61
N ASP A 68 -1.30 4.75 3.87
CA ASP A 68 -0.03 4.21 4.34
C ASP A 68 -0.15 2.69 4.53
N ILE A 69 0.89 1.94 4.19
CA ILE A 69 0.99 0.51 4.46
C ILE A 69 1.84 0.31 5.71
N ASP A 70 1.20 -0.15 6.78
CA ASP A 70 1.85 -0.48 8.04
C ASP A 70 1.97 -1.99 8.19
N VAL A 71 3.19 -2.50 8.33
CA VAL A 71 3.43 -3.94 8.51
C VAL A 71 4.33 -4.23 9.71
N ILE A 72 4.19 -5.44 10.24
CA ILE A 72 5.15 -6.04 11.18
C ILE A 72 5.89 -7.15 10.46
N VAL A 73 7.22 -7.16 10.54
CA VAL A 73 8.08 -8.20 9.99
C VAL A 73 8.90 -8.78 11.14
N SER A 74 8.70 -10.07 11.44
CA SER A 74 9.45 -10.76 12.50
C SER A 74 10.80 -11.27 12.00
N ASP A 75 10.86 -11.77 10.76
CA ASP A 75 12.10 -12.23 10.13
C ASP A 75 12.82 -11.11 9.39
N GLN A 76 13.86 -10.56 10.04
CA GLN A 76 14.73 -9.52 9.48
C GLN A 76 15.74 -10.06 8.44
N THR A 77 15.81 -11.38 8.22
CA THR A 77 16.75 -11.96 7.24
C THR A 77 16.24 -11.92 5.80
N GLN A 78 14.98 -11.53 5.61
CA GLN A 78 14.35 -11.39 4.30
C GLN A 78 14.99 -10.25 3.49
N ASP A 79 15.26 -10.51 2.21
CA ASP A 79 15.90 -9.55 1.31
C ASP A 79 14.87 -8.53 0.78
N LEU A 80 14.67 -7.48 1.58
CA LEU A 80 13.73 -6.39 1.25
C LEU A 80 14.10 -5.69 -0.07
N GLU A 81 15.38 -5.57 -0.39
CA GLU A 81 15.83 -4.91 -1.63
C GLU A 81 15.39 -5.70 -2.86
N ALA A 82 15.64 -7.02 -2.86
CA ALA A 82 15.19 -7.90 -3.95
C ALA A 82 13.65 -7.90 -4.10
N ILE A 83 12.92 -7.89 -2.99
CA ILE A 83 11.45 -7.82 -2.98
C ILE A 83 10.97 -6.49 -3.58
N PHE A 84 11.57 -5.37 -3.17
CA PHE A 84 11.16 -4.05 -3.64
C PHE A 84 11.51 -3.83 -5.12
N ASP A 85 12.63 -4.37 -5.60
CA ASP A 85 13.01 -4.30 -7.01
C ASP A 85 12.01 -5.06 -7.89
N HIS A 86 11.59 -6.25 -7.45
CA HIS A 86 10.54 -6.99 -8.14
C HIS A 86 9.21 -6.21 -8.15
N LEU A 87 8.83 -5.68 -6.99
CA LEU A 87 7.61 -4.91 -6.80
C LEU A 87 7.56 -3.67 -7.72
N ILE A 88 8.66 -2.91 -7.82
CA ILE A 88 8.74 -1.75 -8.71
C ILE A 88 8.40 -2.14 -10.14
N SER A 89 9.00 -3.24 -10.62
CA SER A 89 8.87 -3.68 -12.01
C SER A 89 7.44 -4.11 -12.37
N GLU A 90 6.68 -4.64 -11.41
CA GLU A 90 5.35 -5.21 -11.65
C GLU A 90 4.19 -4.28 -11.27
N GLN A 91 4.29 -3.56 -10.16
CA GLN A 91 3.16 -2.84 -9.56
C GLN A 91 3.05 -1.38 -10.04
N GLY A 92 3.88 -0.99 -11.02
CA GLY A 92 3.83 0.33 -11.64
C GLY A 92 4.36 1.45 -10.74
N PHE A 93 5.38 1.15 -9.95
CA PHE A 93 6.19 2.16 -9.25
C PHE A 93 7.43 2.51 -10.08
N ILE A 94 8.04 3.65 -9.77
CA ILE A 94 9.22 4.16 -10.48
C ILE A 94 10.49 3.82 -9.68
N ARG A 95 10.43 4.03 -8.37
CA ARG A 95 11.56 3.93 -7.44
C ARG A 95 11.04 3.89 -6.00
N TYR A 96 11.86 3.42 -5.08
CA TYR A 96 11.65 3.61 -3.65
C TYR A 96 12.80 4.40 -3.03
N GLU A 97 12.55 5.04 -1.90
CA GLU A 97 13.58 5.67 -1.07
C GLU A 97 13.34 5.32 0.39
N ILE A 98 14.42 5.02 1.11
CA ILE A 98 14.38 4.97 2.56
C ILE A 98 14.22 6.39 3.13
N GLN A 99 13.25 6.57 4.02
CA GLN A 99 13.08 7.79 4.80
C GLN A 99 13.76 7.60 6.15
N GLU A 100 15.02 8.01 6.24
CA GLU A 100 15.73 8.00 7.53
C GLU A 100 15.03 8.92 8.54
N ARG A 101 14.63 8.35 9.67
CA ARG A 101 14.12 9.10 10.82
C ARG A 101 15.06 8.87 12.00
N ASN A 102 15.78 9.91 12.41
CA ASN A 102 16.55 9.90 13.64
C ASN A 102 15.57 9.85 14.82
N THR A 103 15.33 8.66 15.38
CA THR A 103 14.53 8.49 16.58
C THR A 103 15.39 7.90 17.69
N ASN A 104 15.33 8.50 18.88
CA ASN A 104 16.00 8.00 20.09
C ASN A 104 15.22 6.83 20.72
N SER A 105 14.76 5.87 19.92
CA SER A 105 13.97 4.73 20.40
C SER A 105 14.69 3.42 20.10
N ASN A 106 14.58 2.45 21.01
CA ASN A 106 15.08 1.09 20.81
C ASN A 106 14.20 0.26 19.86
N ILE A 107 13.19 0.88 19.22
CA ILE A 107 12.29 0.19 18.31
C ILE A 107 12.89 0.25 16.91
N GLU A 108 13.17 -0.91 16.35
CA GLU A 108 13.69 -1.02 14.99
C GLU A 108 12.55 -0.83 13.98
N LYS A 109 12.68 0.21 13.16
CA LYS A 109 11.68 0.60 12.17
C LYS A 109 12.37 1.01 10.90
N ALA A 110 11.74 0.70 9.77
CA ALA A 110 12.10 1.27 8.48
C ALA A 110 10.88 1.96 7.87
N HIS A 111 11.14 3.08 7.22
CA HIS A 111 10.14 3.88 6.54
C HIS A 111 10.59 4.03 5.09
N TYR A 112 9.70 3.72 4.14
CA TYR A 112 10.00 3.84 2.72
C TYR A 112 8.93 4.68 2.03
N LYS A 113 9.36 5.43 1.02
CA LYS A 113 8.49 6.05 0.04
C LYS A 113 8.55 5.25 -1.23
N PHE A 114 7.40 4.87 -1.77
CA PHE A 114 7.28 4.25 -3.09
C PHE A 114 6.67 5.26 -4.06
N TYR A 115 7.48 5.70 -5.02
CA TYR A 115 7.12 6.75 -5.96
C TYR A 115 6.44 6.18 -7.20
N TYR A 116 5.43 6.87 -7.72
CA TYR A 116 4.68 6.52 -8.91
C TYR A 116 4.35 7.76 -9.74
N THR A 117 4.00 7.56 -11.01
CA THR A 117 3.50 8.63 -11.89
C THR A 117 2.01 8.82 -11.62
N PRO A 118 1.56 10.00 -11.16
CA PRO A 118 0.14 10.23 -10.87
C PRO A 118 -0.68 10.26 -12.15
N VAL A 119 -1.81 9.58 -12.14
CA VAL A 119 -2.74 9.57 -13.27
C VAL A 119 -3.67 10.78 -13.18
N HIS A 120 -4.12 11.16 -11.98
CA HIS A 120 -5.00 12.30 -11.82
C HIS A 120 -4.27 13.66 -11.92
N GLN A 121 -3.10 13.78 -11.27
CA GLN A 121 -2.35 15.04 -11.20
C GLN A 121 -1.23 15.06 -12.26
N THR A 122 -1.58 15.31 -13.51
CA THR A 122 -0.63 15.26 -14.63
C THR A 122 0.41 16.39 -14.63
N ASN A 123 0.30 17.36 -13.73
CA ASN A 123 1.21 18.50 -13.59
C ASN A 123 2.38 18.24 -12.64
N ILE A 124 2.40 17.11 -11.95
CA ILE A 124 3.51 16.65 -11.12
C ILE A 124 4.12 15.39 -11.74
N ALA A 125 5.44 15.27 -11.66
CA ALA A 125 6.15 14.13 -12.27
C ALA A 125 5.99 12.85 -11.44
N GLU A 126 6.05 12.98 -10.11
CA GLU A 126 5.99 11.86 -9.18
C GLU A 126 5.17 12.24 -7.94
N ASP A 127 4.46 11.26 -7.40
CA ASP A 127 3.92 11.26 -6.03
C ASP A 127 4.27 9.92 -5.37
N TYR A 128 3.96 9.75 -4.08
CA TYR A 128 4.32 8.54 -3.35
C TYR A 128 3.26 8.06 -2.35
N VAL A 129 3.37 6.77 -2.01
CA VAL A 129 2.75 6.14 -0.83
C VAL A 129 3.84 5.67 0.13
N LEU A 130 3.46 5.43 1.40
CA LEU A 130 4.40 5.05 2.46
C LEU A 130 4.29 3.56 2.79
N LEU A 131 5.45 2.95 3.05
CA LEU A 131 5.58 1.66 3.71
C LEU A 131 6.30 1.86 5.04
N ASP A 132 5.63 1.55 6.13
CA ASP A 132 6.16 1.59 7.48
C ASP A 132 6.31 0.15 7.99
N ILE A 133 7.55 -0.29 8.18
CA ILE A 133 7.90 -1.61 8.70
C ILE A 133 8.32 -1.49 10.15
N LEU A 134 7.68 -2.29 11.00
CA LEU A 134 8.07 -2.50 12.38
C LEU A 134 8.71 -3.89 12.50
N PHE A 135 9.97 -3.95 12.93
CA PHE A 135 10.68 -5.22 13.07
C PHE A 135 10.54 -5.75 14.50
N GLU A 136 9.53 -6.60 14.72
CA GLU A 136 9.27 -7.24 16.01
C GLU A 136 8.41 -8.50 15.85
N GLU A 137 8.32 -9.29 16.92
CA GLU A 137 7.34 -10.37 17.02
C GLU A 137 5.92 -9.80 17.17
N PRO A 138 4.92 -10.25 16.39
CA PRO A 138 3.57 -9.73 16.49
C PRO A 138 2.92 -10.08 17.83
N HIS A 139 2.34 -9.08 18.48
CA HIS A 139 1.64 -9.24 19.77
C HIS A 139 0.11 -9.41 19.64
N TYR A 140 -0.38 -9.68 18.43
CA TYR A 140 -1.80 -9.88 18.17
C TYR A 140 -2.24 -11.30 18.55
N PHE A 141 -3.30 -11.40 19.36
CA PHE A 141 -3.88 -12.70 19.75
C PHE A 141 -4.57 -13.43 18.59
N ASN A 142 -5.14 -12.67 17.64
CA ASN A 142 -5.85 -13.21 16.49
C ASN A 142 -5.27 -12.60 15.22
N ILE A 143 -4.74 -13.46 14.36
CA ILE A 143 -4.24 -13.13 13.02
C ILE A 143 -5.15 -13.84 12.03
N VAL A 144 -5.63 -13.12 11.03
CA VAL A 144 -6.54 -13.65 10.01
C VAL A 144 -5.97 -13.39 8.63
N ASN A 145 -6.15 -14.34 7.73
CA ASN A 145 -5.88 -14.12 6.32
C ASN A 145 -7.01 -13.30 5.71
N GLN A 146 -6.65 -12.22 5.01
CA GLN A 146 -7.59 -11.32 4.37
C GLN A 146 -7.20 -11.13 2.91
N LEU A 147 -8.16 -11.32 2.00
CA LEU A 147 -7.95 -10.99 0.60
C LEU A 147 -7.82 -9.48 0.44
N ILE A 148 -6.91 -9.06 -0.45
CA ILE A 148 -6.79 -7.66 -0.88
C ILE A 148 -7.94 -7.36 -1.85
N ASN A 149 -9.14 -7.25 -1.30
CA ASN A 149 -10.36 -6.93 -2.02
C ASN A 149 -11.01 -5.70 -1.39
N SER A 150 -11.32 -4.71 -2.22
CA SER A 150 -11.86 -3.43 -1.77
C SER A 150 -12.69 -2.80 -2.88
N SER A 151 -13.71 -2.04 -2.51
CA SER A 151 -14.51 -1.22 -3.43
C SER A 151 -13.72 -0.16 -4.23
N PHE A 152 -12.44 0.06 -3.90
CA PHE A 152 -11.50 0.90 -4.65
C PHE A 152 -10.86 0.18 -5.84
N LEU A 153 -10.91 -1.14 -5.88
CA LEU A 153 -10.13 -1.97 -6.81
C LEU A 153 -11.03 -2.64 -7.84
N ILE A 154 -10.51 -2.77 -9.05
CA ILE A 154 -10.99 -3.72 -10.04
C ILE A 154 -10.15 -5.00 -9.85
N GLN A 155 -10.82 -6.12 -9.66
CA GLN A 155 -10.16 -7.42 -9.60
C GLN A 155 -10.13 -8.02 -11.01
N GLU A 156 -8.99 -8.57 -11.41
CA GLU A 156 -8.94 -9.45 -12.57
C GLU A 156 -9.53 -10.80 -12.19
N ASP A 157 -10.49 -11.28 -12.99
CA ASP A 157 -10.99 -12.64 -12.89
C ASP A 157 -9.84 -13.61 -13.20
N LEU A 158 -9.63 -14.58 -12.31
CA LEU A 158 -8.66 -15.68 -12.47
C LEU A 158 -9.14 -16.69 -13.53
#